data_AF-A0A972AGP3-F1
#
_entry.id   AF-A0A972AGP3-F1
#
_cell.length_a   1.000
_cell.length_b   1.000
_cell.length_c   1.000
_cell.angle_alpha   90.00
_cell.angle_beta   90.00
_cell.angle_gamma   90.00
#
_symmetry.space_group_name_H-M   'P 1'
#
loop_
_entity.id
_entity.type
_entity.pdbx_description
1 polymer ?
#
loop_
_entity_poly.entity_id
_entity_poly.type
_entity_poly.pdbx_seq_one_letter_code
_entity_poly.pdbx_strand_id
1 'polypeptide(L)'
;MNPQEFWSQVLAALDGTGLELQTIKGLWFRAVKKGSSIKVDNAIQHKPSCRMTTPRTITEKDVVDLLPLYHSLISGRKGIRQKAREQSQNASYVFPIIGRFYHLLEG
;
A
#
# COMPACT_ATOMS: atom_id res chain seq x y z
N MET A 1 14.96 -4.01 10.28
CA MET A 1 14.63 -4.46 8.91
C MET A 1 14.82 -3.33 7.90
N ASN A 2 15.38 -3.61 6.72
CA ASN A 2 15.49 -2.62 5.62
C ASN A 2 14.23 -2.60 4.72
N PRO A 3 14.06 -1.60 3.83
CA PRO A 3 12.87 -1.50 2.97
C PRO A 3 12.63 -2.69 2.03
N GLN A 4 13.68 -3.34 1.53
CA GLN A 4 13.61 -4.49 0.61
C GLN A 4 13.15 -5.77 1.33
N GLU A 5 13.67 -5.99 2.53
CA GLU A 5 13.21 -7.04 3.43
C GLU A 5 11.74 -6.84 3.80
N PHE A 6 11.35 -5.60 4.13
CA PHE A 6 9.96 -5.25 4.40
C PHE A 6 9.05 -5.56 3.22
N TRP A 7 9.45 -5.17 2.01
CA TRP A 7 8.72 -5.50 0.79
C TRP A 7 8.55 -7.01 0.59
N SER A 8 9.61 -7.78 0.81
CA SER A 8 9.58 -9.24 0.68
C SER A 8 8.59 -9.86 1.67
N GLN A 9 8.53 -9.38 2.91
CA GLN A 9 7.55 -9.86 3.89
C GLN A 9 6.11 -9.44 3.53
N VAL A 10 5.90 -8.22 3.04
CA VAL A 10 4.59 -7.77 2.56
C VAL A 10 4.09 -8.66 1.42
N LEU A 11 4.95 -9.01 0.46
CA LEU A 11 4.59 -9.93 -0.62
C LEU A 11 4.22 -11.31 -0.08
N ALA A 12 5.00 -11.85 0.87
CA ALA A 12 4.71 -13.14 1.49
C ALA A 12 3.34 -13.12 2.21
N ALA A 13 3.03 -12.04 2.93
CA ALA A 13 1.77 -11.89 3.64
C ALA A 13 0.54 -11.73 2.73
N LEU A 14 0.74 -11.32 1.47
CA LEU A 14 -0.32 -11.15 0.47
C LEU A 14 -0.42 -12.33 -0.50
N ASP A 15 0.32 -13.40 -0.28
CA ASP A 15 0.27 -14.61 -1.10
C ASP A 15 -1.07 -15.35 -0.91
N GLY A 16 -1.60 -15.94 -1.99
CA GLY A 16 -2.89 -16.63 -1.97
C GLY A 16 -4.12 -15.73 -2.19
N THR A 17 -4.87 -15.42 -1.13
CA THR A 17 -6.25 -14.89 -1.27
C THR A 17 -6.35 -13.38 -1.48
N GLY A 18 -5.26 -12.64 -1.28
CA GLY A 18 -5.28 -11.18 -1.23
C GLY A 18 -6.08 -10.64 -0.04
N LEU A 19 -5.94 -9.34 0.22
CA LEU A 19 -6.50 -8.64 1.37
C LEU A 19 -7.23 -7.38 0.92
N GLU A 20 -8.39 -7.11 1.51
CA GLU A 20 -9.07 -5.83 1.32
C GLU A 20 -8.61 -4.81 2.36
N LEU A 21 -8.21 -3.65 1.86
CA LEU A 21 -7.69 -2.55 2.64
C LEU A 21 -8.46 -1.28 2.32
N GLN A 22 -8.48 -0.36 3.28
CA GLN A 22 -9.15 0.91 3.12
C GLN A 22 -8.14 2.02 2.84
N THR A 23 -8.39 2.79 1.77
CA THR A 23 -7.70 4.05 1.56
C THR A 23 -8.01 5.01 2.71
N ILE A 24 -7.17 6.03 2.89
CA ILE A 24 -7.39 7.02 3.94
C ILE A 24 -8.68 7.86 3.72
N LYS A 25 -9.27 7.79 2.52
CA LYS A 25 -10.57 8.42 2.21
C LYS A 25 -11.76 7.50 2.48
N GLY A 26 -11.55 6.29 3.01
CA GLY A 26 -12.61 5.36 3.34
C GLY A 26 -13.04 4.42 2.20
N LEU A 27 -12.42 4.50 1.02
CA LEU A 27 -12.72 3.58 -0.09
C LEU A 27 -11.92 2.28 0.04
N TRP A 28 -12.59 1.14 -0.14
CA TRP A 28 -11.99 -0.19 -0.08
C TRP A 28 -11.40 -0.63 -1.42
N PHE A 29 -10.27 -1.32 -1.37
CA PHE A 29 -9.63 -1.95 -2.52
C PHE A 29 -9.08 -3.31 -2.13
N ARG A 30 -8.89 -4.19 -3.11
CA ARG A 30 -8.24 -5.49 -2.90
C ARG A 30 -6.79 -5.42 -3.36
N ALA A 31 -5.86 -5.82 -2.50
CA ALA A 31 -4.45 -6.02 -2.82
C ALA A 31 -4.14 -7.52 -2.82
N VAL A 32 -3.50 -8.01 -3.88
CA VAL A 32 -3.09 -9.41 -4.00
C VAL A 32 -1.71 -9.51 -4.61
N LYS A 33 -0.88 -10.43 -4.11
CA LYS A 33 0.41 -10.72 -4.72
C LYS A 33 0.21 -11.22 -6.15
N LYS A 34 1.02 -10.70 -7.08
CA LYS A 34 1.13 -11.16 -8.46
C LYS A 34 2.59 -11.17 -8.87
N GLY A 35 3.24 -12.34 -8.73
CA GLY A 35 4.68 -12.47 -8.92
C GLY A 35 5.45 -11.63 -7.91
N SER A 36 6.31 -10.73 -8.40
CA SER A 36 7.11 -9.77 -7.61
C SER A 36 6.41 -8.42 -7.38
N SER A 37 5.11 -8.33 -7.65
CA SER A 37 4.32 -7.10 -7.54
C SER A 37 3.03 -7.33 -6.76
N ILE A 38 2.36 -6.25 -6.35
CA ILE A 38 1.00 -6.32 -5.83
C ILE A 38 0.06 -5.77 -6.89
N LYS A 39 -0.94 -6.57 -7.26
CA LYS A 39 -2.07 -6.10 -8.05
C LYS A 39 -3.10 -5.49 -7.10
N VAL A 40 -3.52 -4.27 -7.40
CA VAL A 40 -4.60 -3.56 -6.71
C VAL A 40 -5.82 -3.50 -7.63
N ASP A 41 -6.96 -3.92 -7.11
CA ASP A 41 -8.23 -4.00 -7.82
C ASP A 41 -9.38 -3.48 -6.95
N ASN A 42 -10.60 -3.45 -7.51
CA ASN A 42 -11.81 -3.15 -6.78
C ASN A 42 -12.03 -4.15 -5.63
N ALA A 43 -12.57 -3.67 -4.51
CA ALA A 43 -13.00 -4.54 -3.43
C ALA A 43 -14.20 -5.40 -3.87
N ILE A 44 -14.22 -6.63 -3.40
CA ILE A 44 -15.22 -7.67 -3.65
C ILE A 44 -16.20 -7.73 -2.47
N GLN A 45 -15.69 -7.67 -1.24
CA GLN A 45 -16.49 -7.88 -0.02
C GLN A 45 -16.95 -6.55 0.58
N HIS A 46 -16.05 -5.58 0.73
CA HIS A 46 -16.34 -4.34 1.43
C HIS A 46 -16.84 -3.23 0.51
N LYS A 47 -17.69 -2.35 1.07
CA LYS A 47 -18.24 -1.16 0.40
C LYS A 47 -18.07 0.09 1.27
N PRO A 48 -17.91 1.28 0.67
CA PRO A 48 -17.80 1.52 -0.77
C PRO A 48 -16.45 1.07 -1.34
N SER A 49 -16.47 0.37 -2.47
CA SER A 49 -15.25 0.03 -3.22
C SER A 49 -14.71 1.26 -3.95
N CYS A 50 -13.40 1.29 -4.18
CA CYS A 50 -12.80 2.06 -5.25
C CYS A 50 -13.52 1.77 -6.58
N ARG A 51 -13.53 2.77 -7.46
CA ARG A 51 -14.07 2.65 -8.83
C ARG A 51 -12.90 2.65 -9.81
N MET A 52 -12.15 1.55 -9.84
CA MET A 52 -11.06 1.36 -10.78
C MET A 52 -11.60 0.77 -12.07
N THR A 53 -11.34 1.45 -13.18
CA THR A 53 -11.60 0.93 -14.53
C THR A 53 -10.50 -0.03 -14.96
N THR A 54 -9.27 0.22 -14.52
CA THR A 54 -8.11 -0.65 -14.73
C THR A 54 -7.41 -0.93 -13.40
N PRO A 55 -7.01 -2.18 -13.14
CA PRO A 55 -6.22 -2.50 -11.97
C PRO A 55 -4.88 -1.75 -11.95
N ARG A 56 -4.38 -1.46 -10.75
CA ARG A 56 -3.08 -0.83 -10.55
C ARG A 56 -2.04 -1.88 -10.17
N THR A 57 -0.79 -1.62 -10.53
CA THR A 57 0.35 -2.44 -10.11
C THR A 57 1.19 -1.62 -9.16
N ILE A 58 1.48 -2.19 -7.98
CA ILE A 58 2.43 -1.65 -7.02
C ILE A 58 3.69 -2.50 -7.09
N THR A 59 4.81 -1.82 -7.23
CA THR A 59 6.15 -2.42 -7.31
C THR A 59 6.92 -2.21 -6.02
N GLU A 60 8.05 -2.90 -5.88
CA GLU A 60 9.00 -2.67 -4.79
C GLU A 60 9.38 -1.19 -4.67
N LYS A 61 9.69 -0.55 -5.80
CA LYS A 61 10.07 0.87 -5.88
C LYS A 61 9.00 1.77 -5.24
N ASP A 62 7.73 1.53 -5.51
CA ASP A 62 6.63 2.31 -4.92
C ASP A 62 6.66 2.24 -3.38
N VAL A 63 6.93 1.07 -2.81
CA VAL A 63 6.98 0.87 -1.35
C VAL A 63 8.24 1.47 -0.76
N VAL A 64 9.40 1.21 -1.36
CA VAL A 64 10.70 1.73 -0.90
C VAL A 64 10.70 3.26 -0.91
N ASP A 65 10.19 3.89 -1.97
CA ASP A 65 10.16 5.35 -2.08
C ASP A 65 9.17 5.99 -1.08
N LEU A 66 8.05 5.32 -0.79
CA LEU A 66 7.00 5.86 0.06
C LEU A 66 7.13 5.49 1.55
N LEU A 67 7.92 4.50 1.92
CA LEU A 67 8.12 4.08 3.31
C LEU A 67 8.66 5.21 4.21
N PRO A 68 9.70 5.98 3.83
CA PRO A 68 10.15 7.16 4.59
C PRO A 68 9.05 8.21 4.77
N LEU A 69 8.19 8.38 3.77
CA LEU A 69 7.06 9.30 3.86
C LEU A 69 5.99 8.77 4.82
N TYR A 70 5.77 7.46 4.89
CA TYR A 70 4.85 6.88 5.86
C TYR A 70 5.29 7.15 7.31
N HIS A 71 6.58 7.01 7.64
CA HIS A 71 7.12 7.41 8.95
C HIS A 71 6.86 8.90 9.26
N SER A 72 6.99 9.77 8.26
CA SER A 72 6.68 11.19 8.41
C SER A 72 5.18 11.46 8.56
N LEU A 73 4.33 10.62 7.94
CA LEU A 73 2.87 10.74 8.03
C LEU A 73 2.37 10.40 9.44
N ILE A 74 2.86 9.30 10.03
CA ILE A 74 2.43 8.86 11.36
C ILE A 74 2.96 9.76 12.49
N SER A 75 4.06 10.48 12.25
CA SER A 75 4.56 11.52 13.18
C SER A 75 3.80 12.85 13.08
N GLY A 76 2.76 12.94 12.26
CA GLY A 76 1.88 14.12 12.17
C GLY A 76 2.40 15.24 11.28
N ARG A 77 3.45 14.99 10.47
CA ARG A 77 4.00 16.02 9.57
C ARG A 77 3.00 16.41 8.50
N LYS A 78 2.76 17.72 8.34
CA LYS A 78 1.88 18.26 7.30
C LYS A 78 2.52 18.14 5.91
N GLY A 79 1.70 18.12 4.86
CA GLY A 79 2.16 18.12 3.46
C GLY A 79 2.64 16.78 2.89
N ILE A 80 2.80 15.74 3.71
CA ILE A 80 3.32 14.43 3.28
C ILE A 80 2.49 13.78 2.17
N ARG A 81 1.17 13.93 2.22
CA ARG A 81 0.27 13.36 1.20
C ARG A 81 0.44 13.99 -0.18
N GLN A 82 0.76 15.28 -0.22
CA GLN A 82 1.02 15.97 -1.48
C GLN A 82 2.33 15.46 -2.07
N LYS A 83 3.39 15.45 -1.25
CA LYS A 83 4.71 14.91 -1.64
C LYS A 83 4.64 13.46 -2.12
N ALA A 84 3.86 12.62 -1.45
CA ALA A 84 3.67 11.22 -1.84
C ALA A 84 2.99 11.07 -3.21
N ARG A 85 2.01 11.93 -3.53
CA ARG A 85 1.34 11.93 -4.84
C ARG A 85 2.25 12.41 -5.97
N GLU A 86 3.15 13.34 -5.68
CA GLU A 86 4.18 13.80 -6.63
C GLU A 86 5.18 12.68 -6.93
N GLN A 87 5.43 11.77 -5.98
CA GLN A 87 6.35 10.64 -6.14
C GLN A 87 5.72 9.39 -6.78
N SER A 88 4.47 9.06 -6.42
CA SER A 88 3.78 7.90 -6.98
C SER A 88 2.27 8.11 -7.05
N GLN A 89 1.70 7.81 -8.21
CA GLN A 89 0.26 7.77 -8.43
C GLN A 89 -0.44 6.67 -7.62
N ASN A 90 0.33 5.71 -7.07
CA ASN A 90 -0.17 4.62 -6.25
C ASN A 90 -0.20 4.95 -4.75
N ALA A 91 0.21 6.16 -4.32
CA ALA A 91 0.35 6.51 -2.91
C ALA A 91 -0.92 6.28 -2.07
N SER A 92 -2.11 6.43 -2.66
CA SER A 92 -3.39 6.17 -1.99
C SER A 92 -3.60 4.71 -1.58
N TYR A 93 -2.90 3.77 -2.22
CA TYR A 93 -2.97 2.33 -1.99
C TYR A 93 -1.73 1.82 -1.23
N VAL A 94 -0.56 2.38 -1.55
CA VAL A 94 0.70 2.02 -0.89
C VAL A 94 0.68 2.37 0.59
N PHE A 95 0.19 3.54 0.99
CA PHE A 95 0.15 3.92 2.41
C PHE A 95 -0.71 2.99 3.27
N PRO A 96 -1.94 2.61 2.87
CA PRO A 96 -2.69 1.57 3.59
C PRO A 96 -1.96 0.23 3.67
N ILE A 97 -1.27 -0.20 2.61
CA ILE A 97 -0.50 -1.45 2.62
C ILE A 97 0.66 -1.35 3.62
N ILE A 98 1.47 -0.28 3.54
CA ILE A 98 2.56 -0.04 4.50
C ILE A 98 2.00 -0.04 5.92
N GLY A 99 0.93 0.71 6.17
CA GLY A 99 0.34 0.81 7.51
C GLY A 99 -0.20 -0.51 8.04
N ARG A 100 -0.79 -1.35 7.18
CA ARG A 100 -1.26 -2.68 7.57
C ARG A 100 -0.14 -3.55 8.09
N PHE A 101 1.02 -3.49 7.45
CA PHE A 101 2.17 -4.34 7.73
C PHE A 101 3.26 -3.65 8.53
N TYR A 102 3.03 -2.42 8.99
CA TYR A 102 4.05 -1.59 9.63
C TYR A 102 4.66 -2.27 10.86
N HIS A 103 3.86 -3.04 11.60
CA HIS A 103 4.30 -3.85 12.73
C HIS A 103 5.45 -4.83 12.40
N LEU A 104 5.59 -5.24 11.13
CA LEU A 104 6.70 -6.10 10.72
C LEU A 104 8.06 -5.40 10.90
N LEU A 105 8.12 -4.06 10.79
CA LEU A 105 9.35 -3.28 10.96
C LEU A 105 9.85 -3.23 12.41
N GLU A 106 9.01 -3.57 13.38
CA GLU A 106 9.29 -3.49 14.82
C GLU A 106 9.75 -4.83 15.42
N GLY A 107 9.74 -5.91 14.62
CA GLY A 107 10.26 -7.24 14.98
C GLY A 107 11.65 -7.50 14.39
#